data_AF-A0A6V2WLZ6-F1
#
_entry.id   AF-A0A6V2WLZ6-F1
#
_cell.length_a   1.000
_cell.length_b   1.000
_cell.length_c   1.000
_cell.angle_alpha   90.00
_cell.angle_beta   90.00
_cell.angle_gamma   90.00
#
_symmetry.space_group_name_H-M   'P 1'
#
loop_
_entity.id
_entity.type
_entity.pdbx_description
1 polymer ?
#
loop_
_entity_poly.entity_id
_entity_poly.type
_entity_poly.pdbx_seq_one_letter_code
_entity_poly.pdbx_strand_id
1 'polypeptide(L)'
;MEHSEAHNWIDPYDGNATNHTIVAGGSHLQSQARELGYGDANLLCTGGMVVHPAYYQRTASPVKPLDRIERRSVREQLDSKLPTAVMFFGGFGPPQMEAIAEQLLHQFELNLVLLVGKNDALKAKFEAKIAAGLPQWTRSPVLVDGFIPPSTLIDYIGAASCVIGKPGPGVVSEAAVLGVPFVTEHNERTMDQEVCVVDFVRKEKIGVIVRSLTEPFPPDLFSQLEDCRRHIAGVSNNAVFDVSAFCEEAVRLMGTGAGAVPATPEKIPPLSSACKTRVERLPSPEWGALVTNINVAVSPPNWSTSPGKGRAAFEFIPITSAEEIGSPPARMAPADDLAPLAPAAPAS
;
A
#
# COMPACT_ATOMS: atom_id res chain seq x y z
N MET A 1 33.25 -3.17 -2.67
CA MET A 1 32.44 -3.68 -1.55
C MET A 1 31.71 -4.88 -2.11
N GLU A 2 32.26 -6.07 -1.89
CA GLU A 2 31.73 -7.32 -2.40
C GLU A 2 30.35 -7.56 -1.76
N HIS A 3 29.33 -7.77 -2.58
CA HIS A 3 28.00 -8.13 -2.11
C HIS A 3 28.02 -9.60 -1.72
N SER A 4 28.12 -9.91 -0.43
CA SER A 4 28.04 -11.29 0.06
C SER A 4 26.60 -11.81 -0.08
N GLU A 5 26.45 -13.03 -0.58
CA GLU A 5 25.18 -13.78 -0.70
C GLU A 5 24.41 -13.97 0.63
N ALA A 6 25.01 -13.59 1.76
CA ALA A 6 24.57 -13.90 3.12
C ALA A 6 23.83 -12.76 3.85
N HIS A 7 23.43 -11.68 3.18
CA HIS A 7 22.69 -10.63 3.89
C HIS A 7 21.22 -11.02 4.05
N ASN A 8 20.89 -11.57 5.22
CA ASN A 8 19.50 -11.79 5.61
C ASN A 8 18.80 -10.43 5.74
N TRP A 9 17.56 -10.34 5.25
CA TRP A 9 16.71 -9.13 5.41
C TRP A 9 16.19 -8.98 6.85
N ILE A 10 16.16 -10.10 7.58
CA ILE A 10 15.88 -10.18 9.00
C ILE A 10 17.06 -10.91 9.61
N ASP A 11 17.79 -10.26 10.51
CA ASP A 11 18.88 -10.93 11.22
C ASP A 11 18.31 -12.08 12.05
N PRO A 12 18.98 -13.26 12.10
CA PRO A 12 18.59 -14.31 13.04
C PRO A 12 18.57 -13.76 14.47
N TYR A 13 17.65 -14.23 15.29
CA TYR A 13 17.61 -13.90 16.70
C TYR A 13 18.79 -14.55 17.43
N ASP A 14 19.88 -13.81 17.54
CA ASP A 14 21.11 -14.19 18.24
C ASP A 14 21.53 -13.10 19.25
N GLY A 15 22.75 -13.21 19.79
CA GLY A 15 23.29 -12.24 20.75
C GLY A 15 23.32 -10.78 20.25
N ASN A 16 23.30 -10.54 18.94
CA ASN A 16 23.36 -9.21 18.34
C ASN A 16 21.97 -8.65 17.99
N ALA A 17 20.94 -9.49 17.91
CA ALA A 17 19.57 -9.11 17.55
C ALA A 17 18.59 -9.18 18.74
N THR A 18 19.09 -9.32 19.97
CA THR A 18 18.26 -9.46 21.19
C THR A 18 17.31 -8.28 21.45
N ASN A 19 17.63 -7.10 20.92
CA ASN A 19 16.83 -5.88 21.01
C ASN A 19 15.90 -5.64 19.81
N HIS A 20 15.89 -6.54 18.82
CA HIS A 20 15.02 -6.40 17.66
C HIS A 20 13.59 -6.83 18.02
N THR A 21 12.61 -6.09 17.53
CA THR A 21 11.20 -6.51 17.48
C THR A 21 10.78 -6.52 16.02
N ILE A 22 10.23 -7.65 15.55
CA ILE A 22 9.74 -7.80 14.19
C ILE A 22 8.25 -7.47 14.15
N VAL A 23 7.87 -6.54 13.28
CA VAL A 23 6.46 -6.24 12.97
C VAL A 23 6.02 -7.12 11.81
N ALA A 24 5.21 -8.12 12.11
CA ALA A 24 4.82 -9.15 11.16
C ALA A 24 3.36 -8.98 10.71
N GLY A 25 3.19 -8.33 9.56
CA GLY A 25 1.89 -8.04 8.93
C GLY A 25 1.19 -9.21 8.24
N GLY A 26 1.68 -10.44 8.41
CA GLY A 26 1.06 -11.62 7.83
C GLY A 26 1.65 -12.91 8.38
N SER A 27 0.85 -13.98 8.34
CA SER A 27 1.21 -15.31 8.87
C SER A 27 2.53 -15.89 8.34
N HIS A 28 2.90 -15.56 7.10
CA HIS A 28 4.17 -16.02 6.54
C HIS A 28 5.39 -15.35 7.18
N LEU A 29 5.39 -14.01 7.30
CA LEU A 29 6.45 -13.28 7.98
C LEU A 29 6.55 -13.67 9.47
N GLN A 30 5.42 -13.97 10.10
CA GLN A 30 5.40 -14.53 11.46
C GLN A 30 6.10 -15.90 11.54
N SER A 31 5.88 -16.76 10.54
CA SER A 31 6.51 -18.09 10.49
C SER A 31 8.02 -17.97 10.25
N GLN A 32 8.43 -17.11 9.31
CA GLN A 32 9.85 -16.82 9.04
C GLN A 32 10.56 -16.25 10.27
N ALA A 33 9.94 -15.30 10.98
CA ALA A 33 10.52 -14.73 12.19
C ALA A 33 10.73 -15.82 13.28
N ARG A 34 9.76 -16.73 13.45
CA ARG A 34 9.90 -17.86 14.39
C ARG A 34 11.01 -18.83 13.99
N GLU A 35 11.14 -19.13 12.69
CA GLU A 35 12.23 -19.96 12.16
C GLU A 35 13.61 -19.32 12.41
N LEU A 36 13.66 -17.99 12.40
CA LEU A 36 14.86 -17.20 12.73
C LEU A 36 15.09 -17.07 14.25
N GLY A 37 14.25 -17.65 15.10
CA GLY A 37 14.43 -17.67 16.55
C GLY A 37 13.73 -16.54 17.32
N TYR A 38 12.96 -15.69 16.64
CA TYR A 38 12.17 -14.66 17.32
C TYR A 38 11.00 -15.30 18.10
N GLY A 39 11.03 -15.14 19.42
CA GLY A 39 9.94 -15.54 20.30
C GLY A 39 8.80 -14.52 20.34
N ASP A 40 7.70 -14.88 21.01
CA ASP A 40 6.50 -14.02 21.14
C ASP A 40 6.78 -12.66 21.81
N ALA A 41 7.90 -12.51 22.52
CA ALA A 41 8.32 -11.25 23.14
C ALA A 41 9.00 -10.28 22.15
N ASN A 42 9.40 -10.75 20.98
CA ASN A 42 10.11 -9.97 19.96
C ASN A 42 9.38 -10.00 18.61
N LEU A 43 8.11 -10.42 18.60
CA LEU A 43 7.30 -10.56 17.41
C LEU A 43 5.93 -9.89 17.61
N LEU A 44 5.75 -8.72 17.00
CA LEU A 44 4.47 -8.01 16.98
C LEU A 44 3.69 -8.43 15.74
N CYS A 45 2.63 -9.21 15.93
CA CYS A 45 1.74 -9.61 14.85
C CYS A 45 0.69 -8.53 14.57
N THR A 46 0.63 -8.03 13.35
CA THR A 46 -0.34 -7.00 12.93
C THR A 46 -1.29 -7.52 11.85
N GLY A 47 -2.42 -6.83 11.66
CA GLY A 47 -3.43 -7.20 10.64
C GLY A 47 -3.00 -6.95 9.19
N GLY A 48 -1.80 -6.44 8.97
CA GLY A 48 -1.28 -6.07 7.66
C GLY A 48 0.03 -5.30 7.79
N MET A 49 0.46 -4.70 6.69
CA MET A 49 1.62 -3.81 6.66
C MET A 49 1.27 -2.41 7.14
N VAL A 50 2.26 -1.72 7.72
CA VAL A 50 2.13 -0.33 8.14
C VAL A 50 1.82 0.53 6.91
N VAL A 51 0.67 1.19 6.96
CA VAL A 51 0.22 2.17 5.96
C VAL A 51 0.13 3.52 6.67
N HIS A 52 0.51 4.59 5.97
CA HIS A 52 0.50 5.93 6.55
C HIS A 52 -0.91 6.32 7.05
N PRO A 53 -1.06 6.94 8.24
CA PRO A 53 -2.37 7.25 8.85
C PRO A 53 -3.35 8.02 7.95
N ALA A 54 -2.82 8.87 7.06
CA ALA A 54 -3.61 9.67 6.12
C ALA A 54 -4.55 8.83 5.22
N TYR A 55 -4.18 7.58 4.90
CA TYR A 55 -5.04 6.67 4.12
C TYR A 55 -6.30 6.26 4.90
N TYR A 56 -6.20 6.09 6.22
CA TYR A 56 -7.33 5.78 7.09
C TYR A 56 -8.23 6.99 7.33
N GLN A 57 -7.64 8.17 7.50
CA GLN A 57 -8.41 9.42 7.64
C GLN A 57 -9.24 9.72 6.39
N ARG A 58 -8.80 9.24 5.22
CA ARG A 58 -9.52 9.40 3.96
C ARG A 58 -10.87 8.68 3.96
N THR A 59 -10.93 7.46 4.50
CA THR A 59 -12.18 6.67 4.54
C THR A 59 -13.22 7.27 5.47
N ALA A 60 -12.78 8.05 6.47
CA ALA A 60 -13.66 8.77 7.40
C ALA A 60 -14.20 10.11 6.85
N SER A 61 -13.74 10.58 5.69
CA SER A 61 -14.13 11.89 5.14
C SER A 61 -15.47 11.84 4.40
N PRO A 62 -16.40 12.80 4.63
CA PRO A 62 -17.65 12.92 3.87
C PRO A 62 -17.48 13.50 2.45
N VAL A 63 -16.30 14.05 2.12
CA VAL A 63 -16.02 14.65 0.80
C VAL A 63 -15.54 13.57 -0.17
N LYS A 64 -16.15 13.52 -1.37
CA LYS A 64 -15.81 12.55 -2.41
C LYS A 64 -14.31 12.62 -2.81
N PRO A 65 -13.66 11.48 -3.07
CA PRO A 65 -12.30 11.36 -3.65
C PRO A 65 -11.92 12.43 -4.67
N LEU A 66 -12.63 12.49 -5.79
CA LEU A 66 -12.31 13.40 -6.88
C LEU A 66 -12.55 14.89 -6.56
N ASP A 67 -13.38 15.21 -5.57
CA ASP A 67 -13.68 16.61 -5.21
C ASP A 67 -12.54 17.29 -4.44
N ARG A 68 -11.61 16.50 -3.89
CA ARG A 68 -10.44 17.00 -3.16
C ARG A 68 -9.23 17.27 -4.04
N ILE A 69 -9.24 16.76 -5.27
CA ILE A 69 -8.18 17.03 -6.23
C ILE A 69 -8.23 18.53 -6.57
N GLU A 70 -7.28 19.30 -6.02
CA GLU A 70 -7.24 20.76 -6.11
C GLU A 70 -7.27 21.28 -7.54
N ARG A 71 -6.72 20.49 -8.48
CA ARG A 71 -6.76 20.79 -9.90
C ARG A 71 -8.15 20.50 -10.46
N ARG A 72 -9.06 21.46 -10.35
CA ARG A 72 -10.43 21.39 -10.93
C ARG A 72 -10.42 20.95 -12.41
N SER A 73 -9.43 21.40 -13.19
CA SER A 73 -9.25 21.02 -14.60
C SER A 73 -8.97 19.53 -14.82
N VAL A 74 -8.39 18.84 -13.83
CA VAL A 74 -8.19 17.39 -13.87
C VAL A 74 -9.52 16.66 -13.68
N ARG A 75 -10.35 17.13 -12.75
CA ARG A 75 -11.68 16.55 -12.50
C ARG A 75 -12.61 16.72 -13.70
N GLU A 76 -12.56 17.87 -14.36
CA GLU A 76 -13.35 18.15 -15.56
C GLU A 76 -12.94 17.30 -16.77
N GLN A 77 -11.74 16.70 -16.74
CA GLN A 77 -11.29 15.76 -17.77
C GLN A 77 -11.79 14.33 -17.55
N LEU A 78 -12.26 13.96 -16.34
CA LEU A 78 -12.77 12.62 -16.08
C LEU A 78 -14.30 12.57 -16.26
N ASP A 79 -14.81 11.50 -16.86
CA ASP A 79 -16.25 11.27 -16.98
C ASP A 79 -16.78 10.56 -15.74
N SER A 80 -17.61 11.25 -14.96
CA SER A 80 -18.26 10.69 -13.75
C SER A 80 -19.07 9.39 -13.97
N LYS A 81 -19.43 9.06 -15.21
CA LYS A 81 -20.19 7.86 -15.55
C LYS A 81 -19.30 6.64 -15.83
N LEU A 82 -18.00 6.86 -16.04
CA LEU A 82 -17.05 5.80 -16.37
C LEU A 82 -16.29 5.33 -15.12
N PRO A 83 -15.93 4.04 -15.05
CA PRO A 83 -15.07 3.54 -14.00
C PRO A 83 -13.67 4.15 -14.11
N THR A 84 -12.97 4.34 -13.00
CA THR A 84 -11.62 4.93 -13.00
C THR A 84 -10.57 3.88 -12.71
N ALA A 85 -9.65 3.66 -13.65
CA ALA A 85 -8.45 2.86 -13.45
C ALA A 85 -7.26 3.79 -13.19
N VAL A 86 -6.58 3.60 -12.05
CA VAL A 86 -5.33 4.30 -11.74
C VAL A 86 -4.16 3.37 -12.06
N MET A 87 -3.31 3.75 -12.99
CA MET A 87 -2.08 3.04 -13.29
C MET A 87 -0.92 3.66 -12.53
N PHE A 88 -0.32 2.91 -11.62
CA PHE A 88 0.74 3.40 -10.73
C PHE A 88 1.81 2.33 -10.49
N PHE A 89 3.05 2.68 -10.79
CA PHE A 89 4.22 1.80 -10.67
C PHE A 89 5.28 2.35 -9.69
N GLY A 90 4.86 3.19 -8.74
CA GLY A 90 5.73 3.83 -7.77
C GLY A 90 6.37 5.12 -8.29
N GLY A 91 7.50 5.52 -7.69
CA GLY A 91 8.14 6.81 -7.93
C GLY A 91 8.70 7.04 -9.35
N PHE A 92 8.77 6.01 -10.19
CA PHE A 92 9.25 6.12 -11.57
C PHE A 92 8.51 5.13 -12.48
N GLY A 93 7.64 5.65 -13.35
CA GLY A 93 6.81 4.86 -14.27
C GLY A 93 7.65 4.12 -15.32
N PRO A 94 7.45 2.82 -15.54
CA PRO A 94 8.19 2.05 -16.52
C PRO A 94 7.62 2.28 -17.94
N PRO A 95 8.42 2.13 -19.00
CA PRO A 95 7.95 2.35 -20.39
C PRO A 95 6.80 1.40 -20.79
N GLN A 96 6.68 0.24 -20.14
CA GLN A 96 5.60 -0.72 -20.35
C GLN A 96 4.20 -0.12 -20.10
N MET A 97 4.09 0.97 -19.34
CA MET A 97 2.81 1.65 -19.10
C MET A 97 2.07 2.01 -20.41
N GLU A 98 2.79 2.30 -21.49
CA GLU A 98 2.16 2.60 -22.78
C GLU A 98 1.39 1.41 -23.35
N ALA A 99 2.01 0.23 -23.37
CA ALA A 99 1.38 -0.98 -23.90
C ALA A 99 0.19 -1.40 -23.02
N ILE A 100 0.31 -1.25 -21.70
CA ILE A 100 -0.79 -1.53 -20.77
C ILE A 100 -1.96 -0.55 -21.00
N ALA A 101 -1.66 0.74 -21.18
CA ALA A 101 -2.67 1.75 -21.43
C ALA A 101 -3.42 1.48 -22.73
N GLU A 102 -2.70 1.18 -23.81
CA GLU A 102 -3.28 0.84 -25.11
C GLU A 102 -4.17 -0.42 -25.00
N GLN A 103 -3.72 -1.44 -24.27
CA GLN A 103 -4.49 -2.67 -24.03
C GLN A 103 -5.80 -2.41 -23.28
N LEU A 104 -5.76 -1.63 -22.21
CA LEU A 104 -6.95 -1.26 -21.44
C LEU A 104 -7.95 -0.47 -22.27
N LEU A 105 -7.47 0.56 -22.99
CA LEU A 105 -8.30 1.46 -23.78
C LEU A 105 -8.91 0.79 -25.02
N HIS A 106 -8.32 -0.31 -25.48
CA HIS A 106 -8.88 -1.15 -26.53
C HIS A 106 -10.01 -2.07 -26.03
N GLN A 107 -9.95 -2.50 -24.77
CA GLN A 107 -10.92 -3.46 -24.22
C GLN A 107 -12.08 -2.83 -23.47
N PHE A 108 -11.87 -1.64 -22.89
CA PHE A 108 -12.83 -1.05 -21.96
C PHE A 108 -13.01 0.46 -22.20
N GLU A 109 -14.22 0.95 -21.98
CA GLU A 109 -14.51 2.38 -21.83
C GLU A 109 -14.37 2.76 -20.35
N LEU A 110 -13.36 3.57 -20.02
CA LEU A 110 -13.01 3.93 -18.64
C LEU A 110 -12.32 5.29 -18.56
N ASN A 111 -12.22 5.86 -17.36
CA ASN A 111 -11.26 6.93 -17.06
C ASN A 111 -9.90 6.29 -16.75
N LEU A 112 -8.86 6.65 -17.49
CA LEU A 112 -7.50 6.16 -17.23
C LEU A 112 -6.63 7.27 -16.64
N VAL A 113 -6.18 7.07 -15.39
CA VAL A 113 -5.24 7.97 -14.72
C VAL A 113 -3.85 7.34 -14.71
N LEU A 114 -2.90 7.96 -15.38
CA LEU A 114 -1.51 7.50 -15.51
C LEU A 114 -0.61 8.30 -14.56
N LEU A 115 -0.09 7.64 -13.53
CA LEU A 115 0.84 8.25 -12.58
C LEU A 115 2.27 7.81 -12.90
N VAL A 116 3.01 8.62 -13.64
CA VAL A 116 4.33 8.25 -14.17
C VAL A 116 5.49 8.61 -13.24
N GLY A 117 5.20 9.23 -12.10
CA GLY A 117 6.21 9.61 -11.10
C GLY A 117 7.25 10.57 -11.69
N LYS A 118 8.53 10.35 -11.40
CA LYS A 118 9.66 11.18 -11.86
C LYS A 118 10.06 10.92 -13.33
N ASN A 119 9.28 10.14 -14.08
CA ASN A 119 9.58 9.86 -15.49
C ASN A 119 8.97 10.94 -16.40
N ASP A 120 9.58 12.13 -16.41
CA ASP A 120 9.11 13.27 -17.21
C ASP A 120 9.10 12.99 -18.72
N ALA A 121 9.99 12.13 -19.21
CA ALA A 121 10.01 11.71 -20.61
C ALA A 121 8.77 10.91 -20.97
N LEU A 122 8.36 9.98 -20.11
CA LEU A 122 7.12 9.21 -20.29
C LEU A 122 5.89 10.11 -20.15
N LYS A 123 5.91 11.08 -19.23
CA LYS A 123 4.86 12.09 -19.08
C LYS A 123 4.65 12.85 -20.38
N ALA A 124 5.71 13.47 -20.90
CA ALA A 124 5.66 14.25 -22.14
C ALA A 124 5.19 13.40 -23.33
N LYS A 125 5.56 12.12 -23.37
CA LYS A 125 5.09 11.19 -24.40
C LYS A 125 3.58 10.96 -24.31
N PHE A 126 3.03 10.71 -23.13
CA PHE A 126 1.58 10.58 -22.96
C PHE A 126 0.85 11.89 -23.24
N GLU A 127 1.37 13.04 -22.80
CA GLU A 127 0.79 14.36 -23.11
C GLU A 127 0.72 14.61 -24.62
N ALA A 128 1.79 14.29 -25.36
CA ALA A 128 1.82 14.40 -26.81
C ALA A 128 0.79 13.46 -27.48
N LYS A 129 0.68 12.23 -26.98
CA LYS A 129 -0.34 11.27 -27.46
C LYS A 129 -1.75 11.82 -27.22
N ILE A 130 -2.06 12.27 -26.00
CA ILE A 130 -3.38 12.82 -25.62
C ILE A 130 -3.70 14.05 -26.48
N ALA A 131 -2.74 14.96 -26.67
CA ALA A 131 -2.92 16.14 -27.53
C ALA A 131 -3.16 15.78 -29.00
N ALA A 132 -2.62 14.65 -29.48
CA ALA A 132 -2.88 14.10 -30.81
C ALA A 132 -4.22 13.33 -30.90
N GLY A 133 -5.00 13.30 -29.83
CA GLY A 133 -6.31 12.62 -29.75
C GLY A 133 -6.22 11.12 -29.53
N LEU A 134 -5.16 10.62 -28.87
CA LEU A 134 -5.03 9.20 -28.62
C LEU A 134 -5.87 8.69 -27.45
N PRO A 135 -6.42 7.46 -27.60
CA PRO A 135 -6.71 6.79 -28.88
C PRO A 135 -7.94 7.36 -29.59
N GLN A 136 -7.87 7.53 -30.92
CA GLN A 136 -9.00 8.06 -31.70
C GLN A 136 -10.22 7.14 -31.72
N TRP A 137 -10.03 5.85 -31.39
CA TRP A 137 -11.07 4.83 -31.36
C TRP A 137 -11.75 4.65 -30.00
N THR A 138 -11.27 5.34 -28.95
CA THR A 138 -11.87 5.25 -27.61
C THR A 138 -12.41 6.60 -27.17
N ARG A 139 -13.49 6.60 -26.39
CA ARG A 139 -14.01 7.80 -25.73
C ARG A 139 -13.49 7.96 -24.31
N SER A 140 -12.65 7.03 -23.88
CA SER A 140 -12.04 6.98 -22.55
C SER A 140 -11.20 8.22 -22.30
N PRO A 141 -11.52 9.02 -21.27
CA PRO A 141 -10.65 10.11 -20.88
C PRO A 141 -9.34 9.58 -20.29
N VAL A 142 -8.23 10.15 -20.73
CA VAL A 142 -6.89 9.80 -20.25
C VAL A 142 -6.25 11.01 -19.61
N LEU A 143 -5.88 10.87 -18.34
CA LEU A 143 -5.12 11.84 -17.59
C LEU A 143 -3.70 11.30 -17.37
N VAL A 144 -2.69 12.14 -17.53
CA VAL A 144 -1.32 11.82 -17.10
C VAL A 144 -0.82 12.85 -16.10
N ASP A 145 -0.24 12.38 -15.01
CA ASP A 145 0.41 13.21 -14.00
C ASP A 145 1.81 12.65 -13.65
N GLY A 146 2.69 13.53 -13.18
CA GLY A 146 4.08 13.20 -12.87
C GLY A 146 4.28 12.73 -11.43
N PHE A 147 5.27 13.31 -10.77
CA PHE A 147 5.48 13.12 -9.33
C PHE A 147 4.52 14.02 -8.55
N ILE A 148 3.56 13.41 -7.85
CA ILE A 148 2.48 14.11 -7.15
C ILE A 148 2.65 14.04 -5.62
N PRO A 149 2.04 14.98 -4.86
CA PRO A 149 2.00 14.90 -3.41
C PRO A 149 1.27 13.63 -2.92
N PRO A 150 1.63 13.08 -1.75
CA PRO A 150 0.96 11.91 -1.18
C PRO A 150 -0.55 12.09 -0.97
N SER A 151 -1.01 13.30 -0.61
CA SER A 151 -2.44 13.61 -0.48
C SER A 151 -3.20 13.42 -1.78
N THR A 152 -2.63 13.87 -2.90
CA THR A 152 -3.23 13.71 -4.23
C THR A 152 -3.24 12.24 -4.68
N LEU A 153 -2.19 11.47 -4.34
CA LEU A 153 -2.15 10.03 -4.60
C LEU A 153 -3.29 9.29 -3.88
N ILE A 154 -3.50 9.60 -2.59
CA ILE A 154 -4.60 9.06 -1.78
C ILE A 154 -5.96 9.37 -2.44
N ASP A 155 -6.16 10.59 -2.94
CA ASP A 155 -7.40 10.97 -3.62
C ASP A 155 -7.61 10.25 -4.95
N TYR A 156 -6.56 10.06 -5.76
CA TYR A 156 -6.66 9.27 -6.99
C TYR A 156 -7.00 7.81 -6.69
N ILE A 157 -6.26 7.17 -5.77
CA ILE A 157 -6.51 5.77 -5.41
C ILE A 157 -7.91 5.62 -4.84
N GLY A 158 -8.30 6.46 -3.88
CA GLY A 158 -9.62 6.38 -3.24
C GLY A 158 -10.80 6.63 -4.20
N ALA A 159 -10.56 7.29 -5.34
CA ALA A 159 -11.55 7.48 -6.40
C ALA A 159 -11.62 6.31 -7.39
N ALA A 160 -10.64 5.42 -7.36
CA ALA A 160 -10.45 4.42 -8.39
C ALA A 160 -11.37 3.22 -8.19
N SER A 161 -11.82 2.66 -9.30
CA SER A 161 -12.41 1.34 -9.37
C SER A 161 -11.37 0.24 -9.17
N CYS A 162 -10.12 0.50 -9.60
CA CYS A 162 -8.96 -0.35 -9.35
C CYS A 162 -7.64 0.43 -9.48
N VAL A 163 -6.59 -0.09 -8.85
CA VAL A 163 -5.20 0.31 -9.09
C VAL A 163 -4.51 -0.78 -9.91
N ILE A 164 -3.77 -0.40 -10.95
CA ILE A 164 -3.04 -1.29 -11.85
C ILE A 164 -1.55 -1.00 -11.70
N GLY A 165 -0.76 -2.03 -11.39
CA GLY A 165 0.67 -1.83 -11.19
C GLY A 165 1.44 -3.09 -10.85
N LYS A 166 2.70 -2.86 -10.44
CA LYS A 166 3.52 -3.91 -9.81
C LYS A 166 2.94 -4.29 -8.45
N PRO A 167 3.09 -5.55 -8.02
CA PRO A 167 2.60 -6.02 -6.73
C PRO A 167 3.54 -5.56 -5.60
N GLY A 168 3.79 -4.24 -5.53
CA GLY A 168 4.59 -3.64 -4.47
C GLY A 168 3.83 -3.73 -3.15
N PRO A 169 4.49 -4.10 -2.05
CA PRO A 169 3.81 -4.30 -0.78
C PRO A 169 3.05 -3.02 -0.35
N GLY A 170 3.72 -1.86 -0.33
CA GLY A 170 3.12 -0.59 0.10
C GLY A 170 1.82 -0.25 -0.66
N VAL A 171 1.90 -0.14 -1.99
CA VAL A 171 0.75 0.25 -2.82
C VAL A 171 -0.43 -0.72 -2.72
N VAL A 172 -0.18 -2.02 -2.60
CA VAL A 172 -1.25 -3.01 -2.44
C VAL A 172 -1.98 -2.81 -1.11
N SER A 173 -1.25 -2.55 -0.02
CA SER A 173 -1.88 -2.28 1.28
C SER A 173 -2.53 -0.91 1.36
N GLU A 174 -1.96 0.11 0.72
CA GLU A 174 -2.55 1.44 0.58
C GLU A 174 -3.90 1.38 -0.15
N ALA A 175 -3.96 0.65 -1.28
CA ALA A 175 -5.20 0.44 -2.03
C ALA A 175 -6.23 -0.35 -1.20
N ALA A 176 -5.79 -1.40 -0.49
CA ALA A 176 -6.66 -2.19 0.37
C ALA A 176 -7.27 -1.35 1.52
N VAL A 177 -6.47 -0.49 2.18
CA VAL A 177 -6.95 0.44 3.23
C VAL A 177 -8.00 1.41 2.69
N LEU A 178 -7.89 1.79 1.41
CA LEU A 178 -8.87 2.64 0.73
C LEU A 178 -10.08 1.89 0.16
N GLY A 179 -10.14 0.56 0.30
CA GLY A 179 -11.24 -0.24 -0.24
C GLY A 179 -11.13 -0.53 -1.74
N VAL A 180 -9.95 -0.37 -2.33
CA VAL A 180 -9.76 -0.36 -3.78
C VAL A 180 -9.01 -1.63 -4.22
N PRO A 181 -9.61 -2.45 -5.11
CA PRO A 181 -8.94 -3.64 -5.63
C PRO A 181 -7.67 -3.34 -6.42
N PHE A 182 -6.70 -4.24 -6.33
CA PHE A 182 -5.44 -4.16 -7.08
C PHE A 182 -5.43 -5.10 -8.28
N VAL A 183 -4.90 -4.66 -9.41
CA VAL A 183 -4.69 -5.48 -10.62
C VAL A 183 -3.20 -5.56 -10.90
N THR A 184 -2.70 -6.77 -11.02
CA THR A 184 -1.27 -6.99 -11.24
C THR A 184 -1.02 -8.21 -12.10
N GLU A 185 0.20 -8.33 -12.62
CA GLU A 185 0.63 -9.53 -13.34
C GLU A 185 1.42 -10.48 -12.44
N HIS A 186 1.30 -11.77 -12.75
CA HIS A 186 2.18 -12.79 -12.23
C HIS A 186 2.68 -13.67 -13.37
N ASN A 187 3.99 -13.68 -13.58
CA ASN A 187 4.67 -14.46 -14.61
C ASN A 187 6.09 -14.84 -14.18
N GLU A 188 6.84 -15.49 -15.08
CA GLU A 188 8.22 -15.95 -14.84
C GLU A 188 9.21 -14.82 -14.51
N ARG A 189 8.83 -13.56 -14.71
CA ARG A 189 9.65 -12.37 -14.40
C ARG A 189 9.21 -11.68 -13.10
N THR A 190 8.17 -12.16 -12.43
CA THR A 190 7.79 -11.67 -11.11
C THR A 190 8.96 -11.93 -10.17
N MET A 191 9.41 -10.89 -9.46
CA MET A 191 10.52 -11.03 -8.52
C MET A 191 10.09 -11.91 -7.35
N ASP A 192 11.02 -12.65 -6.75
CA ASP A 192 10.70 -13.52 -5.61
C ASP A 192 10.02 -12.74 -4.47
N GLN A 193 10.49 -11.52 -4.19
CA GLN A 193 9.85 -10.62 -3.20
C GLN A 193 8.46 -10.10 -3.59
N GLU A 194 8.00 -10.34 -4.81
CA GLU A 194 6.69 -9.91 -5.34
C GLU A 194 5.66 -11.06 -5.36
N VAL A 195 6.11 -12.32 -5.48
CA VAL A 195 5.27 -13.56 -5.58
C VAL A 195 4.27 -13.67 -4.44
N CYS A 196 4.77 -13.34 -3.28
CA CYS A 196 4.14 -13.31 -1.99
C CYS A 196 3.06 -12.25 -1.82
N VAL A 197 3.31 -11.06 -2.36
CA VAL A 197 2.28 -10.01 -2.41
C VAL A 197 1.18 -10.46 -3.35
N VAL A 198 1.54 -11.09 -4.47
CA VAL A 198 0.57 -11.72 -5.39
C VAL A 198 -0.24 -12.81 -4.66
N ASP A 199 0.40 -13.68 -3.89
CA ASP A 199 -0.30 -14.73 -3.12
C ASP A 199 -1.22 -14.15 -2.05
N PHE A 200 -0.81 -13.07 -1.37
CA PHE A 200 -1.66 -12.32 -0.46
C PHE A 200 -2.88 -11.75 -1.18
N VAL A 201 -2.68 -11.08 -2.33
CA VAL A 201 -3.78 -10.55 -3.15
C VAL A 201 -4.77 -11.64 -3.55
N ARG A 202 -4.25 -12.82 -3.94
CA ARG A 202 -5.06 -13.98 -4.33
C ARG A 202 -5.85 -14.55 -3.15
N LYS A 203 -5.17 -14.77 -2.01
CA LYS A 203 -5.74 -15.42 -0.83
C LYS A 203 -6.81 -14.56 -0.18
N GLU A 204 -6.53 -13.28 0.01
CA GLU A 204 -7.47 -12.33 0.63
C GLU A 204 -8.53 -11.84 -0.36
N LYS A 205 -8.42 -12.21 -1.65
CA LYS A 205 -9.35 -11.83 -2.73
C LYS A 205 -9.52 -10.32 -2.86
N ILE A 206 -8.41 -9.59 -2.75
CA ILE A 206 -8.38 -8.13 -2.78
C ILE A 206 -7.93 -7.55 -4.13
N GLY A 207 -7.90 -8.39 -5.17
CA GLY A 207 -7.43 -8.00 -6.47
C GLY A 207 -7.49 -9.11 -7.53
N VAL A 208 -7.20 -8.73 -8.76
CA VAL A 208 -7.19 -9.61 -9.93
C VAL A 208 -5.75 -9.79 -10.41
N ILE A 209 -5.35 -11.04 -10.64
CA ILE A 209 -4.01 -11.39 -11.08
C ILE A 209 -4.11 -11.92 -12.51
N VAL A 210 -3.44 -11.25 -13.44
CA VAL A 210 -3.36 -11.66 -14.85
C VAL A 210 -1.97 -12.23 -15.15
N ARG A 211 -1.81 -12.89 -16.30
CA ARG A 211 -0.49 -13.38 -16.74
C ARG A 211 0.44 -12.23 -17.14
N SER A 212 -0.11 -11.25 -17.85
CA SER A 212 0.62 -10.08 -18.34
C SER A 212 -0.35 -8.91 -18.45
N LEU A 213 0.06 -7.73 -17.99
CA LEU A 213 -0.73 -6.50 -18.10
C LEU A 213 -0.75 -5.94 -19.53
N THR A 214 0.09 -6.47 -20.43
CA THR A 214 0.11 -6.11 -21.85
C THR A 214 -0.62 -7.12 -22.73
N GLU A 215 -1.26 -8.14 -22.14
CA GLU A 215 -2.12 -9.10 -22.82
C GLU A 215 -3.59 -8.77 -22.52
N PRO A 216 -4.54 -9.32 -23.31
CA PRO A 216 -5.96 -9.13 -23.04
C PRO A 216 -6.37 -9.46 -21.60
N PHE A 217 -6.93 -8.47 -20.92
CA PHE A 217 -7.56 -8.62 -19.61
C PHE A 217 -8.79 -9.55 -19.71
N PRO A 218 -9.17 -10.23 -18.62
CA PRO A 218 -10.42 -11.00 -18.57
C PRO A 218 -11.63 -10.14 -18.95
N PRO A 219 -12.56 -10.63 -19.79
CA PRO A 219 -13.71 -9.86 -20.23
C PRO A 219 -14.64 -9.47 -19.06
N ASP A 220 -14.61 -10.23 -17.97
CA ASP A 220 -15.36 -10.02 -16.73
C ASP A 220 -14.55 -9.27 -15.66
N LEU A 221 -13.43 -8.63 -16.02
CA LEU A 221 -12.52 -7.93 -15.09
C LEU A 221 -13.28 -7.06 -14.08
N PHE A 222 -14.19 -6.19 -14.54
CA PHE A 222 -14.91 -5.28 -13.65
C PHE A 222 -15.91 -6.01 -12.71
N SER A 223 -16.46 -7.15 -13.12
CA SER A 223 -17.25 -7.99 -12.22
C SER A 223 -16.37 -8.58 -11.11
N GLN A 224 -15.17 -9.09 -11.47
CA GLN A 224 -14.21 -9.61 -10.50
C GLN A 224 -13.72 -8.51 -9.54
N LEU A 225 -13.53 -7.28 -10.02
CA LEU A 225 -13.15 -6.13 -9.18
C LEU A 225 -14.26 -5.80 -8.17
N GLU A 226 -15.53 -5.90 -8.54
CA GLU A 226 -16.64 -5.71 -7.60
C GLU A 226 -16.69 -6.81 -6.54
N ASP A 227 -16.43 -8.05 -6.91
CA ASP A 227 -16.23 -9.15 -5.96
C ASP A 227 -15.09 -8.84 -5.00
N CYS A 228 -13.94 -8.38 -5.51
CA CYS A 228 -12.79 -8.03 -4.68
C CYS A 228 -13.12 -6.90 -3.70
N ARG A 229 -13.83 -5.85 -4.13
CA ARG A 229 -14.22 -4.72 -3.28
C ARG A 229 -15.05 -5.19 -2.08
N ARG A 230 -15.99 -6.11 -2.30
CA ARG A 230 -16.79 -6.71 -1.22
C ARG A 230 -15.94 -7.50 -0.21
N HIS A 231 -14.90 -8.19 -0.66
CA HIS A 231 -13.98 -8.91 0.22
C HIS A 231 -13.08 -7.94 1.01
N ILE A 232 -12.57 -6.87 0.37
CA ILE A 232 -11.73 -5.87 1.02
C ILE A 232 -12.43 -5.21 2.22
N ALA A 233 -13.74 -4.96 2.13
CA ALA A 233 -14.52 -4.41 3.25
C ALA A 233 -14.49 -5.29 4.53
N GLY A 234 -14.19 -6.59 4.38
CA GLY A 234 -13.99 -7.51 5.50
C GLY A 234 -12.55 -7.58 6.03
N VAL A 235 -11.58 -7.02 5.30
CA VAL A 235 -10.17 -7.00 5.69
C VAL A 235 -9.92 -5.81 6.62
N SER A 236 -9.25 -6.03 7.75
CA SER A 236 -8.86 -4.97 8.68
C SER A 236 -7.35 -4.93 8.80
N ASN A 237 -6.74 -3.89 8.22
CA ASN A 237 -5.34 -3.55 8.47
C ASN A 237 -5.31 -2.41 9.49
N ASN A 238 -4.87 -2.68 10.72
CA ASN A 238 -4.68 -1.64 11.75
C ASN A 238 -3.20 -1.49 12.13
N ALA A 239 -2.28 -1.96 11.29
CA ALA A 239 -0.88 -2.16 11.68
C ALA A 239 -0.20 -0.89 12.18
N VAL A 240 -0.51 0.29 11.61
CA VAL A 240 0.06 1.55 12.08
C VAL A 240 -0.39 1.90 13.50
N PHE A 241 -1.63 1.58 13.86
CA PHE A 241 -2.18 1.79 15.20
C PHE A 241 -1.62 0.76 16.18
N ASP A 242 -1.53 -0.51 15.77
CA ASP A 242 -0.95 -1.60 16.56
C ASP A 242 0.51 -1.30 16.93
N VAL A 243 1.30 -0.88 15.93
CA VAL A 243 2.71 -0.49 16.12
C VAL A 243 2.82 0.74 17.02
N SER A 244 1.98 1.75 16.80
CA SER A 244 2.00 2.95 17.64
C SER A 244 1.70 2.63 19.11
N ALA A 245 0.66 1.83 19.37
CA ALA A 245 0.31 1.41 20.73
C ALA A 245 1.42 0.57 21.38
N PHE A 246 2.04 -0.32 20.62
CA PHE A 246 3.20 -1.09 21.08
C PHE A 246 4.37 -0.19 21.47
N CYS A 247 4.71 0.80 20.63
CA CYS A 247 5.78 1.76 20.92
C CYS A 247 5.50 2.57 22.18
N GLU A 248 4.27 3.04 22.39
CA GLU A 248 3.90 3.81 23.58
C GLU A 248 4.04 2.97 24.86
N GLU A 249 3.56 1.73 24.82
CA GLU A 249 3.70 0.81 25.95
C GLU A 249 5.17 0.48 26.23
N ALA A 250 5.97 0.31 25.17
CA ALA A 250 7.40 0.09 25.30
C ALA A 250 8.10 1.24 26.02
N VAL A 251 7.80 2.47 25.61
CA VAL A 251 8.32 3.70 26.24
C VAL A 251 7.86 3.80 27.70
N ARG A 252 6.60 3.51 27.99
CA ARG A 252 6.05 3.54 29.35
C ARG A 252 6.78 2.58 30.28
N LEU A 253 7.01 1.34 29.85
CA LEU A 253 7.68 0.31 30.65
C LEU A 253 9.14 0.66 30.92
N MET A 254 9.86 1.16 29.91
CA MET A 254 11.24 1.66 30.07
C MET A 254 11.31 2.84 31.06
N GLY A 255 10.34 3.75 31.05
CA GLY A 255 10.27 4.88 31.99
C GLY A 255 10.00 4.48 33.45
N THR A 256 9.49 3.26 33.69
CA THR A 256 9.20 2.74 35.04
C THR A 256 10.31 1.86 35.63
N GLY A 257 11.40 1.62 34.88
CA GLY A 257 12.46 0.69 35.29
C GLY A 257 12.06 -0.80 35.22
N ALA A 258 10.90 -1.11 34.64
CA ALA A 258 10.44 -2.48 34.41
C ALA A 258 10.97 -2.96 33.04
N GLY A 259 12.05 -3.74 33.07
CA GLY A 259 12.87 -4.08 31.90
C GLY A 259 12.31 -5.08 30.88
N ALA A 260 11.00 -5.14 30.61
CA ALA A 260 10.49 -5.95 29.50
C ALA A 260 9.11 -5.51 28.99
N VAL A 261 8.97 -5.40 27.67
CA VAL A 261 7.72 -5.09 26.95
C VAL A 261 7.12 -6.40 26.43
N PRO A 262 5.84 -6.71 26.70
CA PRO A 262 5.17 -7.85 26.06
C PRO A 262 4.78 -7.52 24.61
N ALA A 263 5.21 -8.32 23.62
CA ALA A 263 4.99 -8.05 22.20
C ALA A 263 3.70 -8.64 21.59
N THR A 264 2.75 -9.12 22.39
CA THR A 264 1.47 -9.65 21.90
C THR A 264 0.27 -8.76 22.28
N PRO A 265 -0.63 -8.40 21.34
CA PRO A 265 -1.80 -7.56 21.60
C PRO A 265 -2.72 -8.07 22.71
N GLU A 266 -2.88 -9.40 22.88
CA GLU A 266 -3.73 -10.01 23.92
C GLU A 266 -3.24 -9.76 25.36
N LYS A 267 -1.97 -9.39 25.55
CA LYS A 267 -1.40 -9.09 26.88
C LYS A 267 -1.34 -7.60 27.19
N ILE A 268 -1.74 -6.75 26.23
CA ILE A 268 -1.89 -5.31 26.44
C ILE A 268 -3.33 -5.09 26.93
N PRO A 269 -3.56 -4.71 28.19
CA PRO A 269 -4.92 -4.42 28.64
C PRO A 269 -5.50 -3.29 27.79
N PRO A 270 -6.81 -3.32 27.46
CA PRO A 270 -7.43 -2.27 26.67
C PRO A 270 -7.18 -0.92 27.34
N LEU A 271 -6.66 0.05 26.57
CA LEU A 271 -6.44 1.42 27.04
C LEU A 271 -7.77 1.96 27.56
N SER A 272 -7.87 2.06 28.89
CA SER A 272 -9.06 2.63 29.53
C SER A 272 -9.23 4.09 29.06
N SER A 273 -10.48 4.52 28.93
CA SER A 273 -10.92 5.82 28.39
C SER A 273 -10.48 7.06 29.20
N ALA A 274 -9.44 6.96 30.03
CA ALA A 274 -9.03 7.96 31.00
C ALA A 274 -7.66 8.63 30.71
N CYS A 275 -6.91 8.26 29.67
CA CYS A 275 -5.68 8.97 29.32
C CYS A 275 -5.95 10.23 28.48
N LYS A 276 -6.56 11.22 29.10
CA LYS A 276 -6.42 12.62 28.69
C LYS A 276 -5.51 13.30 29.70
N THR A 277 -4.21 13.46 29.40
CA THR A 277 -3.43 14.64 29.82
C THR A 277 -1.97 14.60 29.35
N ARG A 278 -1.64 15.60 28.52
CA ARG A 278 -0.51 16.54 28.67
C ARG A 278 0.91 15.95 28.54
N VAL A 279 1.42 15.94 27.31
CA VAL A 279 2.86 15.84 27.02
C VAL A 279 3.50 17.23 27.16
N GLU A 280 4.16 17.50 28.28
CA GLU A 280 5.14 18.59 28.35
C GLU A 280 6.39 18.18 27.56
N ARG A 281 6.92 19.09 26.72
CA ARG A 281 8.11 18.87 25.88
C ARG A 281 9.27 18.33 26.72
N LEU A 282 9.68 17.10 26.46
CA LEU A 282 10.91 16.54 26.99
C LEU A 282 12.13 17.06 26.19
N PRO A 283 13.26 17.39 26.86
CA PRO A 283 14.41 18.01 26.22
C PRO A 283 15.28 17.01 25.45
N SER A 284 15.94 17.50 24.39
CA SER A 284 16.97 16.82 23.58
C SER A 284 18.26 16.54 24.40
N PRO A 285 19.36 16.02 23.83
CA PRO A 285 19.59 15.29 22.57
C PRO A 285 20.16 13.87 22.79
N GLU A 286 20.19 13.38 24.03
CA GLU A 286 20.83 12.09 24.40
C GLU A 286 19.94 10.85 24.16
N TRP A 287 18.66 11.06 23.82
CA TRP A 287 17.67 10.02 23.51
C TRP A 287 17.77 9.44 22.10
N GLY A 288 18.60 10.03 21.25
CA GLY A 288 18.78 9.63 19.85
C GLY A 288 19.45 8.26 19.64
N ALA A 289 19.82 7.55 20.70
CA ALA A 289 20.51 6.26 20.64
C ALA A 289 19.67 5.05 21.11
N LEU A 290 18.47 5.25 21.66
CA LEU A 290 17.61 4.15 22.14
C LEU A 290 16.35 3.92 21.29
N VAL A 291 15.95 4.88 20.46
CA VAL A 291 14.84 4.74 19.47
C VAL A 291 15.41 4.41 18.08
N THR A 292 16.58 3.78 18.04
CA THR A 292 17.34 3.54 16.80
C THR A 292 17.04 2.21 16.14
N ASN A 293 16.45 1.22 16.84
CA ASN A 293 16.28 -0.12 16.29
C ASN A 293 14.86 -0.68 16.40
N ILE A 294 13.82 0.12 16.09
CA ILE A 294 12.61 -0.48 15.52
C ILE A 294 12.92 -0.72 14.04
N ASN A 295 13.58 -1.85 13.77
CA ASN A 295 13.71 -2.34 12.41
C ASN A 295 12.32 -2.83 11.97
N VAL A 296 11.55 -1.97 11.31
CA VAL A 296 10.35 -2.38 10.58
C VAL A 296 10.82 -3.13 9.33
N ALA A 297 11.17 -4.40 9.50
CA ALA A 297 11.47 -5.29 8.39
C ALA A 297 10.14 -5.68 7.72
N VAL A 298 9.83 -5.04 6.60
CA VAL A 298 8.72 -5.44 5.74
C VAL A 298 9.30 -6.31 4.63
N SER A 299 9.11 -7.62 4.70
CA SER A 299 9.45 -8.52 3.61
C SER A 299 8.29 -9.45 3.26
N PRO A 300 7.98 -9.64 1.98
CA PRO A 300 6.99 -10.63 1.52
C PRO A 300 7.52 -12.11 1.45
N PRO A 301 6.66 -13.16 1.52
CA PRO A 301 6.98 -14.61 1.42
C PRO A 301 7.86 -15.14 0.26
N ASN A 302 8.75 -16.11 0.57
CA ASN A 302 9.57 -16.92 -0.35
C ASN A 302 10.79 -16.23 -1.00
N TRP A 303 11.93 -16.29 -0.29
CA TRP A 303 13.24 -15.96 -0.85
C TRP A 303 13.99 -17.24 -1.23
N SER A 304 14.24 -17.42 -2.53
CA SER A 304 15.25 -18.32 -3.08
C SER A 304 16.29 -17.46 -3.78
N THR A 305 17.55 -17.62 -3.43
CA THR A 305 18.65 -16.78 -3.87
C THR A 305 18.90 -16.89 -5.39
N SER A 306 18.69 -15.82 -6.15
CA SER A 306 19.36 -15.62 -7.45
C SER A 306 19.68 -14.13 -7.70
N PRO A 307 20.81 -13.81 -8.36
CA PRO A 307 21.55 -12.59 -8.07
C PRO A 307 21.30 -11.48 -9.08
N GLY A 308 21.07 -10.28 -8.55
CA GLY A 308 21.28 -9.02 -9.26
C GLY A 308 20.01 -8.30 -9.69
N LYS A 309 19.54 -7.35 -8.87
CA LYS A 309 19.29 -5.94 -9.24
C LYS A 309 18.45 -5.21 -8.18
N GLY A 310 18.97 -4.05 -7.74
CA GLY A 310 18.16 -2.89 -7.36
C GLY A 310 18.01 -2.63 -5.86
N ARG A 311 18.53 -1.50 -5.39
CA ARG A 311 18.24 -0.92 -4.07
C ARG A 311 16.79 -0.38 -4.06
N ALA A 312 15.98 -0.75 -3.08
CA ALA A 312 14.78 -0.01 -2.71
C ALA A 312 15.15 1.04 -1.64
N ALA A 313 14.56 2.24 -1.73
CA ALA A 313 14.78 3.31 -0.77
C ALA A 313 14.05 2.99 0.54
N PHE A 314 14.75 3.14 1.66
CA PHE A 314 14.11 3.26 2.97
C PHE A 314 13.42 4.61 3.02
N GLU A 315 12.10 4.64 3.20
CA GLU A 315 11.41 5.83 3.66
C GLU A 315 11.16 5.65 5.16
N PHE A 316 11.94 6.36 5.98
CA PHE A 316 11.62 6.50 7.39
C PHE A 316 10.30 7.27 7.46
N ILE A 317 9.25 6.63 7.96
CA ILE A 317 8.05 7.33 8.42
C ILE A 317 8.33 7.67 9.89
N PRO A 318 8.69 8.92 10.24
CA PRO A 318 8.82 9.30 11.64
C PRO A 318 7.43 9.23 12.28
N ILE A 319 7.20 8.22 13.11
CA ILE A 319 6.00 8.15 13.95
C ILE A 319 6.31 8.94 15.21
N THR A 320 5.87 10.20 15.27
CA THR A 320 6.23 11.15 16.34
C THR A 320 5.35 11.06 17.59
N SER A 321 4.12 10.52 17.50
CA SER A 321 3.27 10.13 18.66
C SER A 321 1.94 9.50 18.19
N ALA A 322 1.24 8.69 19.02
CA ALA A 322 -0.09 8.19 18.66
C ALA A 322 -1.18 9.27 18.63
N GLU A 323 -0.97 10.42 19.32
CA GLU A 323 -1.89 11.55 19.30
C GLU A 323 -2.09 12.12 17.88
N GLU A 324 -1.09 12.03 17.00
CA GLU A 324 -1.19 12.45 15.59
C GLU A 324 -1.80 11.38 14.67
N ILE A 325 -1.75 10.10 15.08
CA ILE A 325 -2.25 8.96 14.31
C ILE A 325 -3.77 8.78 14.54
N GLY A 326 -4.25 9.07 15.74
CA GLY A 326 -5.65 8.88 16.13
C GLY A 326 -5.99 7.41 16.43
N SER A 327 -7.28 7.12 16.58
CA SER A 327 -7.78 5.74 16.79
C SER A 327 -8.12 5.07 15.46
N PRO A 328 -8.02 3.72 15.37
CA PRO A 328 -8.46 3.00 14.19
C PRO A 328 -9.94 3.34 13.89
N PRO A 329 -10.31 3.53 12.62
CA PRO A 329 -11.70 3.80 12.26
C PRO A 329 -12.58 2.60 12.63
N ALA A 330 -13.83 2.86 13.04
CA ALA A 330 -14.84 1.80 13.10
C ALA A 330 -14.93 1.15 11.72
N ARG A 331 -14.93 -0.20 11.65
CA ARG A 331 -14.89 -1.05 10.44
C ARG A 331 -15.17 -0.30 9.13
N MET A 332 -14.26 -0.40 8.17
CA MET A 332 -14.39 0.22 6.84
C MET A 332 -15.81 0.04 6.30
N ALA A 333 -16.53 1.16 6.20
CA ALA A 333 -17.78 1.19 5.47
C ALA A 333 -17.45 0.93 3.99
N PRO A 334 -18.28 0.16 3.27
CA PRO A 334 -18.13 0.03 1.83
C PRO A 334 -18.10 1.42 1.19
N ALA A 335 -17.27 1.61 0.17
CA ALA A 335 -17.23 2.83 -0.62
C ALA A 335 -18.51 2.93 -1.47
N ASP A 336 -19.63 3.29 -0.84
CA ASP A 336 -20.98 3.32 -1.42
C ASP A 336 -21.20 4.44 -2.46
N ASP A 337 -20.16 5.24 -2.73
CA ASP A 337 -20.25 6.47 -3.54
C ASP A 337 -19.57 6.37 -4.92
N LEU A 338 -19.04 5.19 -5.29
CA LEU A 338 -18.49 4.92 -6.62
C LEU A 338 -19.60 4.42 -7.56
N ALA A 339 -19.64 4.96 -8.78
CA ALA A 339 -20.62 4.54 -9.78
C ALA A 339 -20.58 3.01 -9.97
N PRO A 340 -21.73 2.32 -10.05
CA PRO A 340 -21.76 0.89 -10.32
C PRO A 340 -21.01 0.62 -11.63
N LEU A 341 -20.10 -0.36 -11.59
CA LEU A 341 -19.33 -0.82 -12.73
C LEU A 341 -20.28 -1.44 -13.76
N ALA A 342 -20.83 -0.63 -14.67
CA ALA A 342 -21.69 -1.13 -15.72
C ALA A 342 -20.86 -2.00 -16.69
N PRO A 343 -21.32 -3.21 -17.07
CA PRO A 343 -20.63 -3.98 -18.09
C PRO A 343 -20.62 -3.17 -19.39
N ALA A 344 -19.45 -3.04 -20.00
CA ALA A 344 -19.33 -2.47 -21.33
C ALA A 344 -20.29 -3.21 -22.27
N ALA A 345 -21.17 -2.47 -22.96
CA ALA A 345 -21.98 -3.04 -24.02
C ALA A 345 -21.02 -3.64 -25.06
N PRO A 346 -21.29 -4.85 -25.58
CA PRO A 346 -20.43 -5.44 -26.60
C PRO A 346 -20.39 -4.49 -27.80
N ALA A 347 -19.18 -4.11 -28.21
CA ALA A 347 -18.96 -3.40 -29.46
C ALA A 347 -19.52 -4.26 -30.60
N SER A 348 -20.55 -3.73 -31.26
CA SER A 348 -21.26 -4.36 -32.40
C SER A 348 -20.45 -4.31 -33.67
#